data_AF-A0A1A9MCC1-F1
#
_entry.id   AF-A0A1A9MCC1-F1
#
_cell.length_a   1.000
_cell.length_b   1.000
_cell.length_c   1.000
_cell.angle_alpha   90.00
_cell.angle_beta   90.00
_cell.angle_gamma   90.00
#
_symmetry.space_group_name_H-M   'P 1'
#
loop_
_entity.id
_entity.type
_entity.pdbx_description
1 polymer ?
#
loop_
_entity_poly.entity_id
_entity_poly.type
_entity_poly.pdbx_seq_one_letter_code
_entity_poly.pdbx_strand_id
1 'polypeptide(L)'
;MPDEKGETRRQRNARFEQSTPDVDMPEEAVHVWEWFWLISGRRKSGPEAISYSDIGEWQRLTLRDVLPEEVEMLMAMDDAYLRAVREEQAAARERPPEPGNTWS
;
A
#
# COMPACT_ATOMS: atom_id res chain seq x y z
N MET A 1 -2.49 -6.79 -7.84
CA MET A 1 -3.04 -8.12 -8.19
C MET A 1 -4.56 -7.99 -8.32
N PRO A 2 -5.18 -8.53 -9.39
CA PRO A 2 -6.64 -8.62 -9.52
C PRO A 2 -7.23 -9.58 -8.49
N ASP A 3 -8.50 -9.38 -8.13
CA ASP A 3 -9.25 -10.30 -7.25
C ASP A 3 -9.71 -11.58 -7.98
N GLU A 4 -10.46 -12.45 -7.28
CA GLU A 4 -11.05 -13.68 -7.84
C GLU A 4 -12.00 -13.44 -9.05
N LYS A 5 -12.42 -12.19 -9.30
CA LYS A 5 -13.24 -11.79 -10.45
C LYS A 5 -12.42 -11.11 -11.55
N GLY A 6 -11.09 -11.04 -11.41
CA GLY A 6 -10.20 -10.43 -12.39
C GLY A 6 -10.18 -8.89 -12.36
N GLU A 7 -10.81 -8.26 -11.36
CA GLU A 7 -10.90 -6.80 -11.27
C GLU A 7 -9.86 -6.23 -10.31
N THR A 8 -9.25 -5.11 -10.71
CA THR A 8 -8.37 -4.32 -9.84
C THR A 8 -9.19 -3.39 -8.95
N ARG A 9 -8.69 -3.04 -7.75
CA ARG A 9 -9.36 -2.07 -6.82
C ARG A 9 -9.76 -0.76 -7.53
N ARG A 10 -8.96 -0.30 -8.50
CA ARG A 10 -9.22 0.92 -9.29
C ARG A 10 -10.46 0.77 -10.19
N GLN A 11 -10.65 -0.39 -10.82
CA GLN A 11 -11.84 -0.69 -11.64
C GLN A 11 -13.11 -0.80 -10.78
N ARG A 12 -12.99 -1.38 -9.58
CA ARG A 12 -14.12 -1.46 -8.66
C ARG A 12 -14.55 -0.08 -8.16
N ASN A 13 -13.61 0.77 -7.76
CA ASN A 13 -13.90 2.13 -7.27
C ASN A 13 -14.56 3.02 -8.32
N ALA A 14 -14.19 2.87 -9.61
CA ALA A 14 -14.83 3.58 -10.72
C ALA A 14 -16.33 3.26 -10.88
N ARG A 15 -16.77 2.07 -10.45
CA ARG A 15 -18.18 1.63 -10.51
C ARG A 15 -19.06 2.21 -9.39
N PHE A 16 -18.44 2.70 -8.32
CA PHE A 16 -19.13 3.23 -7.14
C PHE A 16 -19.02 4.77 -7.01
N GLU A 17 -18.63 5.47 -8.09
CA GLU A 17 -18.49 6.95 -8.13
C GLU A 17 -17.66 7.54 -6.97
N GLN A 18 -16.71 6.77 -6.44
CA GLN A 18 -15.79 7.30 -5.44
C GLN A 18 -14.74 8.15 -6.14
N SER A 19 -14.77 9.46 -5.87
CA SER A 19 -13.77 10.42 -6.34
C SER A 19 -12.38 9.94 -5.94
N THR A 20 -11.62 9.45 -6.93
CA THR A 20 -10.19 9.21 -6.76
C THR A 20 -9.55 10.56 -7.02
N PRO A 21 -8.86 11.16 -6.03
CA PRO A 21 -8.18 12.43 -6.26
C PRO A 21 -7.16 12.25 -7.38
N ASP A 22 -7.12 13.19 -8.32
CA ASP A 22 -5.98 13.29 -9.23
C ASP A 22 -4.76 13.65 -8.38
N VAL A 23 -3.82 12.70 -8.32
CA VAL A 23 -2.56 12.90 -7.62
C VAL A 23 -1.57 13.44 -8.64
N ASP A 24 -1.32 14.74 -8.58
CA ASP A 24 -0.21 15.36 -9.31
C ASP A 24 1.08 15.07 -8.53
N MET A 25 1.72 13.96 -8.87
CA MET A 25 2.97 13.53 -8.22
C MET A 25 4.15 14.20 -8.93
N PRO A 26 5.02 14.91 -8.20
CA PRO A 26 6.25 15.44 -8.78
C PRO A 26 7.06 14.34 -9.46
N GLU A 27 7.60 14.61 -10.65
CA GLU A 27 8.38 13.63 -11.43
C GLU A 27 9.59 13.13 -10.61
N GLU A 28 10.17 14.03 -9.81
CA GLU A 28 11.29 13.75 -8.91
C GLU A 28 10.92 12.86 -7.72
N ALA A 29 9.64 12.57 -7.47
CA ALA A 29 9.19 11.69 -6.39
C ALA A 29 8.73 10.31 -6.89
N VAL A 30 8.68 10.10 -8.21
CA VAL A 30 8.20 8.86 -8.83
C VAL A 30 9.01 7.65 -8.35
N HIS A 31 10.34 7.79 -8.24
CA HIS A 31 11.18 6.67 -7.80
C HIS A 31 10.92 6.29 -6.34
N VAL A 32 10.65 7.25 -5.46
CA VAL A 32 10.30 6.97 -4.05
C VAL A 32 9.01 6.16 -3.98
N TRP A 33 8.03 6.50 -4.83
CA TRP A 33 6.79 5.75 -4.94
C TRP A 33 7.02 4.30 -5.35
N GLU A 34 7.87 4.06 -6.34
CA GLU A 34 8.24 2.71 -6.77
C GLU A 34 8.99 1.94 -5.67
N TRP A 35 9.93 2.59 -4.99
CA TRP A 35 10.73 1.99 -3.92
C TRP A 35 9.86 1.56 -2.75
N PHE A 36 8.88 2.39 -2.36
CA PHE A 36 7.93 2.03 -1.32
C PHE A 36 7.24 0.69 -1.60
N TRP A 37 6.72 0.48 -2.81
CA TRP A 37 6.03 -0.76 -3.15
C TRP A 37 6.97 -1.97 -3.20
N LEU A 38 8.21 -1.78 -3.67
CA LEU A 38 9.23 -2.83 -3.68
C LEU A 38 9.58 -3.29 -2.26
N ILE A 39 9.79 -2.35 -1.33
CA ILE A 39 10.11 -2.64 0.06
C ILE A 39 8.89 -3.22 0.78
N SER A 40 7.73 -2.57 0.64
CA SER A 40 6.48 -2.99 1.28
C SER A 40 6.04 -4.40 0.86
N GLY A 41 6.30 -4.81 -0.39
CA GLY A 41 5.99 -6.15 -0.88
C GLY A 41 6.78 -7.27 -0.21
N ARG A 42 7.80 -6.97 0.60
CA ARG A 42 8.63 -7.96 1.29
C ARG A 42 8.20 -8.25 2.73
N ARG A 43 7.20 -7.54 3.26
CA ARG A 43 6.68 -7.77 4.63
C ARG A 43 6.19 -9.21 4.77
N LYS A 44 6.66 -9.90 5.82
CA LYS A 44 6.39 -11.33 6.04
C LYS A 44 5.05 -11.59 6.72
N SER A 45 4.59 -10.69 7.58
CA SER A 45 3.36 -10.88 8.36
C SER A 45 2.70 -9.56 8.72
N GLY A 46 1.42 -9.42 8.34
CA GLY A 46 0.59 -8.29 8.76
C GLY A 46 1.12 -6.90 8.35
N PRO A 47 0.42 -5.84 8.77
CA PRO A 47 0.87 -4.46 8.61
C PRO A 47 1.95 -4.13 9.65
N GLU A 48 3.14 -4.72 9.50
CA GLU A 48 4.35 -4.31 10.22
C GLU A 48 4.94 -3.06 9.57
N ALA A 49 5.43 -2.13 10.37
CA ALA A 49 6.05 -0.91 9.86
C ALA A 49 7.41 -1.19 9.23
N ILE A 50 7.73 -0.50 8.15
CA ILE A 50 9.08 -0.45 7.60
C ILE A 50 9.97 0.24 8.62
N SER A 51 11.08 -0.40 8.99
CA SER A 51 12.07 0.19 9.88
C SER A 51 13.16 0.93 9.11
N TYR A 52 13.86 1.85 9.77
CA TYR A 52 15.08 2.46 9.23
C TYR A 52 16.14 1.41 8.85
N SER A 53 16.20 0.31 9.58
CA SER A 53 17.09 -0.81 9.26
C SER A 53 16.71 -1.46 7.93
N ASP A 54 15.41 -1.66 7.65
CA ASP A 54 14.97 -2.23 6.38
C ASP A 54 15.39 -1.34 5.20
N ILE A 55 15.24 -0.01 5.35
CA ILE A 55 15.65 0.96 4.34
C ILE A 55 17.16 0.96 4.16
N GLY A 56 17.94 0.99 5.25
CA GLY A 56 19.40 0.98 5.20
C GLY A 56 19.99 -0.33 4.63
N GLU A 57 19.40 -1.48 4.96
CA GLU A 57 19.77 -2.77 4.37
C GLU A 57 19.44 -2.83 2.89
N TRP A 58 18.25 -2.36 2.49
CA TRP A 58 17.84 -2.28 1.10
C TRP A 58 18.74 -1.35 0.29
N GLN A 59 19.09 -0.18 0.84
CA GLN A 59 20.03 0.78 0.26
C GLN A 59 21.38 0.11 -0.01
N ARG A 60 21.96 -0.57 0.99
CA ARG A 60 23.24 -1.30 0.83
C ARG A 60 23.17 -2.42 -0.20
N LEU A 61 22.12 -3.25 -0.16
CA LEU A 61 22.00 -4.41 -1.03
C LEU A 61 21.76 -4.03 -2.49
N THR A 62 21.08 -2.92 -2.72
CA THR A 62 20.74 -2.46 -4.07
C THR A 62 21.69 -1.41 -4.62
N LEU A 63 22.67 -0.96 -3.81
CA LEU A 63 23.63 0.09 -4.15
C LEU A 63 22.93 1.38 -4.63
N ARG A 64 21.77 1.67 -4.05
CA ARG A 64 21.07 2.92 -4.27
C ARG A 64 21.54 3.94 -3.25
N ASP A 65 21.51 5.21 -3.63
CA ASP A 65 21.66 6.29 -2.67
C ASP A 65 20.25 6.77 -2.30
N VAL A 66 19.89 6.66 -1.03
CA VAL A 66 18.59 7.08 -0.53
C VAL A 66 18.84 8.31 0.33
N LEU A 67 18.31 9.44 -0.12
CA LEU A 67 18.51 10.72 0.54
C LEU A 67 17.70 10.80 1.85
N PRO A 68 18.12 11.62 2.82
CA PRO A 68 17.37 11.80 4.07
C PRO A 68 15.89 12.15 3.86
N GLU A 69 15.60 13.03 2.91
CA GLU A 69 14.24 13.44 2.55
C GLU A 69 13.42 12.28 1.96
N GLU A 70 14.06 11.38 1.22
CA GLU A 70 13.43 10.19 0.66
C GLU A 70 13.15 9.15 1.75
N VAL A 71 14.02 9.04 2.74
CA VAL A 71 13.75 8.23 3.94
C VAL A 71 12.52 8.78 4.65
N GLU A 72 12.44 10.09 4.89
CA GLU A 72 11.27 10.72 5.51
C GLU A 72 9.99 10.48 4.70
N MET A 73 10.06 10.60 3.37
CA MET A 73 8.94 10.29 2.48
C MET A 73 8.51 8.82 2.58
N LEU A 74 9.44 7.87 2.54
CA LEU A 74 9.15 6.44 2.69
C LEU A 74 8.46 6.12 4.02
N MET A 75 8.90 6.75 5.11
CA MET A 75 8.28 6.59 6.43
C MET A 75 6.85 7.17 6.45
N ALA A 76 6.65 8.37 5.91
CA ALA A 76 5.33 9.00 5.84
C ALA A 76 4.34 8.19 4.97
N MET A 77 4.84 7.62 3.87
CA MET A 77 4.07 6.72 3.02
C MET A 77 3.64 5.45 3.76
N ASP A 78 4.55 4.88 4.56
CA ASP A 78 4.24 3.69 5.36
C ASP A 78 3.18 3.98 6.42
N ASP A 79 3.31 5.08 7.15
CA ASP A 79 2.31 5.49 8.14
C ASP A 79 0.92 5.66 7.51
N ALA A 80 0.84 6.31 6.34
CA ALA A 80 -0.40 6.48 5.60
C ALA A 80 -1.00 5.13 5.15
N TYR A 81 -0.15 4.22 4.65
CA TYR A 81 -0.56 2.87 4.25
C TYR A 81 -1.09 2.06 5.44
N LEU A 82 -0.36 2.03 6.55
CA LEU A 82 -0.76 1.29 7.76
C LEU A 82 -2.09 1.81 8.31
N ARG A 83 -2.29 3.13 8.30
CA ARG A 83 -3.59 3.74 8.69
C ARG A 83 -4.72 3.24 7.79
N ALA A 84 -4.55 3.33 6.48
CA ALA A 84 -5.57 2.88 5.52
C ALA A 84 -5.88 1.38 5.65
N VAL A 85 -4.86 0.54 5.86
CA VAL A 85 -5.04 -0.90 6.09
C VAL A 85 -5.83 -1.18 7.37
N ARG A 86 -5.54 -0.46 8.46
CA ARG A 86 -6.27 -0.61 9.73
C ARG A 86 -7.73 -0.18 9.60
N GLU A 87 -7.99 0.92 8.91
CA GLU A 87 -9.35 1.39 8.61
C GLU A 87 -10.12 0.36 7.77
N GLU A 88 -9.48 -0.22 6.74
CA GLU A 88 -10.09 -1.28 5.91
C GLU A 88 -10.38 -2.55 6.73
N GLN A 89 -9.46 -2.96 7.61
CA GLN A 89 -9.66 -4.11 8.51
C GLN A 89 -10.79 -3.86 9.53
N ALA A 90 -10.88 -2.66 10.09
CA ALA A 90 -11.96 -2.29 10.99
C ALA A 90 -13.32 -2.33 10.28
N ALA A 91 -13.41 -1.72 9.10
CA ALA A 91 -14.63 -1.73 8.29
C ALA A 91 -15.04 -3.15 7.85
N ALA A 92 -14.07 -4.02 7.52
CA ALA A 92 -14.34 -5.41 7.18
C ALA A 92 -14.87 -6.21 8.37
N ARG A 93 -14.44 -5.90 9.60
CA ARG A 93 -14.92 -6.56 10.83
C ARG A 93 -16.33 -6.16 11.21
N GLU A 94 -16.74 -4.93 10.89
CA GLU A 94 -18.10 -4.41 11.13
C GLU A 94 -19.11 -4.87 10.07
N ARG A 95 -18.63 -5.26 8.88
CA ARG A 95 -19.49 -5.78 7.81
C ARG A 95 -20.05 -7.15 8.23
N PRO A 96 -21.39 -7.32 8.31
CA PRO A 96 -21.96 -8.64 8.54
C PRO A 96 -21.49 -9.59 7.44
N PRO A 97 -21.21 -10.87 7.76
CA PRO A 97 -20.80 -11.84 6.75
C PRO A 97 -21.83 -11.84 5.62
N GLU A 98 -21.36 -11.77 4.37
CA GLU A 98 -22.28 -11.92 3.24
C GLU A 98 -23.07 -13.22 3.44
N PRO A 99 -24.40 -13.22 3.22
CA PRO A 99 -25.19 -14.44 3.32
C PRO A 99 -24.54 -15.47 2.40
N GLY A 100 -23.96 -16.50 3.02
CA GLY A 100 -23.14 -17.48 2.34
C GLY A 100 -23.90 -18.05 1.15
N ASN A 101 -23.21 -18.22 0.02
CA ASN A 101 -23.68 -19.03 -1.08
C ASN A 101 -24.03 -20.42 -0.55
N THR A 102 -25.31 -20.63 -0.22
CA THR A 102 -25.92 -21.94 -0.06
C THR A 102 -26.02 -22.56 -1.45
N TRP A 103 -24.99 -23.30 -1.85
CA TRP A 103 -25.17 -24.31 -2.89
C TRP A 103 -25.71 -25.57 -2.21
N SER A 104 -26.95 -25.90 -2.54
CA SER A 104 -27.64 -27.14 -2.16
C SER A 104 -26.94 -28.38 -2.70
#